data_AF-W4UNY6-F1
#
_entry.id   AF-W4UNY6-F1
#
_cell.length_a   1.000
_cell.length_b   1.000
_cell.length_c   1.000
_cell.angle_alpha   90.00
_cell.angle_beta   90.00
_cell.angle_gamma   90.00
#
_symmetry.space_group_name_H-M   'P 1'
#
loop_
_entity.id
_entity.type
_entity.pdbx_description
1 polymer ?
#
loop_
_entity_poly.entity_id
_entity_poly.type
_entity_poly.pdbx_seq_one_letter_code
_entity_poly.pdbx_strand_id
1 'polypeptide(L)'
;MKNQLLLIAGLFVAATLSAQDKPNFSSMEVNHIRVATPGLFSTGKSVFLNLDSLAEHEYAFPLPGAKVISAYGSRGGHSGADIKTCAKDTIRCAFDGVVRMAKLIVRMAMLL
;
A
#
# COMPACT_ATOMS: atom_id res chain seq x y z
N MET A 1 -37.63 -3.37 -25.83
CA MET A 1 -36.39 -4.03 -25.37
C MET A 1 -35.12 -3.29 -25.80
N LYS A 2 -34.99 -2.85 -27.06
CA LYS A 2 -33.78 -2.18 -27.60
C LYS A 2 -33.42 -0.85 -26.89
N ASN A 3 -34.40 -0.02 -26.53
CA ASN A 3 -34.15 1.23 -25.79
C ASN A 3 -33.72 1.02 -24.34
N GLN A 4 -34.20 -0.03 -23.67
CA GLN A 4 -33.77 -0.34 -22.31
C GLN A 4 -32.34 -0.90 -22.27
N LEU A 5 -31.95 -1.66 -23.29
CA LEU A 5 -30.57 -2.12 -23.43
C LEU A 5 -29.59 -0.96 -23.65
N LEU A 6 -29.99 0.06 -24.43
CA LEU A 6 -29.22 1.29 -24.62
C LEU A 6 -29.07 2.12 -23.33
N LEU A 7 -30.14 2.21 -22.54
CA LEU A 7 -30.11 2.88 -21.23
C LEU A 7 -29.17 2.18 -20.24
N ILE A 8 -29.25 0.85 -20.15
CA ILE A 8 -28.39 0.07 -19.25
C ILE A 8 -26.92 0.15 -19.70
N ALA A 9 -26.64 0.08 -21.00
CA ALA A 9 -25.30 0.25 -21.55
C ALA A 9 -24.73 1.65 -21.26
N GLY A 10 -25.54 2.70 -21.41
CA GLY A 10 -25.15 4.06 -21.06
C GLY A 10 -24.84 4.23 -19.56
N LEU A 11 -25.66 3.61 -18.70
CA LEU A 11 -25.44 3.63 -17.25
C LEU A 11 -24.16 2.90 -16.84
N PHE A 12 -23.84 1.80 -17.52
CA PHE A 12 -22.61 1.03 -17.27
C PHE A 12 -21.35 1.81 -17.72
N VAL A 13 -21.40 2.50 -18.87
CA VAL A 13 -20.31 3.39 -19.33
C VAL A 13 -20.08 4.54 -18.34
N ALA A 14 -21.16 5.18 -17.86
CA ALA A 14 -21.07 6.25 -16.87
C ALA A 14 -20.46 5.77 -15.53
N ALA A 15 -20.81 4.56 -15.08
CA ALA A 15 -20.24 3.96 -13.88
C ALA A 15 -18.75 3.58 -14.02
N THR A 16 -18.27 3.25 -15.23
CA THR A 16 -16.84 3.01 -15.47
C THR A 16 -16.02 4.30 -15.54
N LEU A 17 -16.60 5.40 -16.02
CA LEU A 17 -15.96 6.72 -16.08
C LEU A 17 -15.77 7.33 -14.68
N SER A 18 -16.70 7.11 -13.75
CA SER A 18 -16.60 7.61 -12.38
C SER A 18 -15.68 6.78 -11.46
N ALA A 19 -15.15 5.65 -11.95
CA ALA A 19 -14.33 4.73 -11.16
C ALA A 19 -12.82 4.98 -11.23
N GLN A 20 -12.37 6.03 -11.93
CA GLN A 20 -10.95 6.29 -12.17
C GLN A 20 -10.52 7.65 -11.65
N ASP A 21 -10.50 7.82 -10.32
CA ASP A 21 -9.56 8.76 -9.71
C ASP A 21 -9.23 8.27 -8.30
N LYS A 22 -8.30 7.31 -8.23
CA LYS A 22 -7.47 7.22 -7.03
C LYS A 22 -6.58 8.46 -7.05
N PRO A 23 -6.44 9.22 -5.95
CA PRO A 23 -5.50 10.33 -5.94
C PRO A 23 -4.09 9.76 -6.19
N ASN A 24 -3.55 10.06 -7.37
CA ASN A 24 -2.17 9.74 -7.69
C ASN A 24 -1.26 10.59 -6.80
N PHE A 25 -0.13 10.04 -6.36
CA PHE A 25 0.90 10.84 -5.70
C PHE A 25 1.28 12.02 -6.60
N SER A 26 1.33 13.22 -6.02
CA SER A 26 1.85 14.38 -6.73
C SER A 26 3.30 14.13 -7.15
N SER A 27 3.75 14.76 -8.23
CA SER A 27 5.15 14.65 -8.68
C SER A 27 6.15 14.97 -7.56
N MET A 28 5.79 15.87 -6.64
CA MET A 28 6.59 16.23 -5.47
C MET A 28 6.62 15.12 -4.41
N GLU A 29 5.46 14.54 -4.05
CA GLU A 29 5.40 13.39 -3.13
C GLU A 29 6.20 12.20 -3.67
N VAL A 30 6.03 11.89 -4.96
CA VAL A 30 6.80 10.86 -5.66
C VAL A 30 8.29 11.15 -5.57
N ASN A 31 8.72 12.39 -5.84
CA ASN A 31 10.13 12.77 -5.81
C ASN A 31 10.73 12.63 -4.40
N HIS A 32 10.01 13.04 -3.35
CA HIS A 32 10.49 12.93 -1.98
C HIS A 32 10.65 11.49 -1.48
N ILE A 33 9.79 10.55 -1.90
CA ILE A 33 9.91 9.13 -1.53
C ILE A 33 10.96 8.42 -2.39
N ARG A 34 11.09 8.80 -3.67
CA ARG A 34 11.98 8.12 -4.63
C ARG A 34 13.43 8.58 -4.56
N VAL A 35 13.79 9.49 -3.65
CA VAL A 35 15.18 9.88 -3.47
C VAL A 35 16.01 8.62 -3.22
N ALA A 36 16.89 8.31 -4.17
CA ALA A 36 17.78 7.18 -4.05
C ALA A 36 18.61 7.34 -2.78
N THR A 37 18.67 6.28 -1.96
CA THR A 37 19.64 6.23 -0.87
C THR A 37 20.99 5.83 -1.49
N PRO A 38 21.97 6.75 -1.60
CA PRO A 38 23.21 6.45 -2.29
C PRO A 38 23.92 5.24 -1.66
N GLY A 39 24.43 4.34 -2.49
CA GLY A 39 25.16 3.15 -2.04
C GLY A 39 24.29 1.95 -1.64
N LEU A 40 23.02 2.15 -1.22
CA LEU A 40 22.17 1.09 -0.64
C LEU A 40 21.96 -0.12 -1.56
N PHE A 41 21.86 0.10 -2.88
CA PHE A 41 21.66 -0.94 -3.89
C PHE A 41 22.78 -0.94 -4.95
N SER A 42 23.97 -0.46 -4.58
CA SER A 42 25.12 -0.39 -5.50
C SER A 42 25.67 -1.77 -5.89
N THR A 43 25.50 -2.76 -5.02
CA THR A 43 26.02 -4.13 -5.18
C THR A 43 24.97 -5.14 -5.65
N GLY A 44 23.69 -4.76 -5.73
CA GLY A 44 22.60 -5.66 -6.09
C GLY A 44 21.22 -5.02 -5.96
N LYS A 45 20.18 -5.74 -6.43
CA LYS A 45 18.78 -5.27 -6.43
C LYS A 45 18.02 -5.55 -5.12
N SER A 46 18.69 -6.19 -4.16
CA SER A 46 18.09 -6.63 -2.90
C SER A 46 19.10 -6.47 -1.77
N VAL A 47 18.59 -6.21 -0.57
CA VAL A 47 19.34 -6.25 0.68
C VAL A 47 18.68 -7.29 1.57
N PHE A 48 19.49 -8.10 2.27
CA PHE A 48 19.00 -9.06 3.25
C PHE A 48 19.07 -8.42 4.63
N LEU A 49 17.95 -8.44 5.34
CA LEU A 49 17.86 -8.03 6.74
C LEU A 49 17.74 -9.29 7.58
N ASN A 50 18.76 -9.56 8.40
CA ASN A 50 18.76 -10.74 9.23
C ASN A 50 18.11 -10.42 10.59
N LEU A 51 16.82 -10.72 10.72
CA LEU A 51 16.03 -10.32 11.88
C LEU A 51 16.43 -11.05 13.17
N ASP A 52 17.08 -12.21 13.08
CA ASP A 52 17.62 -12.95 14.22
C ASP A 52 18.81 -12.24 14.92
N SER A 53 19.45 -11.30 14.23
CA SER A 53 20.58 -10.51 14.74
C SER A 53 20.14 -9.28 15.53
N LEU A 54 18.85 -8.97 15.51
CA LEU A 54 18.25 -7.84 16.20
C LEU A 54 17.85 -8.24 17.62
N ALA A 55 17.96 -7.31 18.57
CA ALA A 55 17.36 -7.47 19.88
C ALA A 55 15.83 -7.49 19.76
N GLU A 56 15.16 -8.12 20.74
CA GLU A 56 13.70 -8.33 20.73
C GLU A 56 12.88 -7.04 20.53
N HIS A 57 13.40 -5.90 20.97
CA HIS A 57 12.73 -4.60 20.88
C HIS A 57 13.07 -3.80 19.61
N GLU A 58 14.10 -4.19 18.86
CA GLU A 58 14.53 -3.48 17.64
C GLU A 58 13.65 -3.82 16.44
N TYR A 59 12.87 -4.89 16.54
CA TYR A 59 11.88 -5.29 15.54
C TYR A 59 10.54 -5.60 16.18
N ALA A 60 9.47 -5.08 15.58
CA ALA A 60 8.11 -5.49 15.89
C ALA A 60 7.37 -5.92 14.62
N PHE A 61 6.60 -7.01 14.71
CA PHE A 61 5.64 -7.30 13.66
C PHE A 61 4.54 -6.21 13.67
N PRO A 62 4.28 -5.50 12.55
CA PRO A 62 3.46 -4.28 12.56
C PRO A 62 2.03 -4.45 13.09
N LEU A 63 1.46 -5.65 13.00
CA LEU A 63 0.18 -5.97 13.62
C LEU A 63 0.32 -7.29 14.38
N PRO A 64 0.58 -7.26 15.70
CA PRO A 64 0.80 -8.46 16.49
C PRO A 64 -0.33 -9.49 16.33
N GLY A 65 0.02 -10.74 16.03
CA GLY A 65 -0.94 -11.83 15.83
C GLY A 65 -1.71 -11.80 14.51
N ALA A 66 -1.40 -10.89 13.58
CA ALA A 66 -2.10 -10.84 12.30
C ALA A 66 -1.80 -12.03 11.39
N LYS A 67 -2.80 -12.41 10.61
CA LYS A 67 -2.66 -13.40 9.55
C LYS A 67 -2.03 -12.78 8.31
N VAL A 68 -0.91 -13.32 7.86
CA VAL A 68 -0.37 -13.08 6.52
C VAL A 68 -1.30 -13.74 5.50
N ILE A 69 -1.81 -12.97 4.55
CA ILE A 69 -2.73 -13.44 3.50
C ILE A 69 -2.03 -13.59 2.15
N SER A 70 -0.92 -12.87 1.94
CA SER A 70 -0.01 -13.10 0.82
C SER A 70 1.43 -12.84 1.29
N ALA A 71 2.35 -13.73 0.92
CA ALA A 71 3.75 -13.62 1.30
C ALA A 71 4.57 -12.88 0.23
N TYR A 72 5.65 -12.23 0.67
CA TYR A 72 6.69 -11.71 -0.21
C TYR A 72 7.18 -12.78 -1.19
N GLY A 73 7.38 -12.41 -2.45
CA GLY A 73 7.92 -13.31 -3.47
C GLY A 73 7.00 -14.46 -3.90
N SER A 74 5.72 -14.45 -3.50
CA SER A 74 4.74 -15.44 -3.97
C SER A 74 4.58 -15.41 -5.51
N ARG A 75 3.90 -16.42 -6.08
CA ARG A 75 3.79 -16.70 -7.53
C ARG A 75 3.22 -15.48 -8.30
N GLY A 76 4.10 -14.58 -8.74
CA GLY A 76 3.74 -13.26 -9.27
C GLY A 76 4.70 -12.14 -8.87
N GLY A 77 5.59 -12.36 -7.90
CA GLY A 77 6.62 -11.40 -7.49
C GLY A 77 6.09 -10.30 -6.56
N HIS A 78 5.37 -10.69 -5.50
CA HIS A 78 4.92 -9.74 -4.48
C HIS A 78 6.12 -9.03 -3.84
N SER A 79 6.16 -7.69 -3.92
CA SER A 79 7.25 -6.87 -3.36
C SER A 79 7.17 -6.68 -1.85
N GLY A 80 6.09 -7.13 -1.21
CA GLY A 80 5.86 -7.10 0.23
C GLY A 80 4.93 -8.22 0.67
N ALA A 81 4.56 -8.22 1.95
CA ALA A 81 3.59 -9.15 2.51
C ALA A 81 2.27 -8.43 2.83
N ASP A 82 1.15 -9.04 2.46
CA ASP A 82 -0.18 -8.55 2.82
C ASP A 82 -0.60 -9.18 4.15
N ILE A 83 -1.02 -8.34 5.09
CA ILE A 83 -1.56 -8.75 6.38
C ILE A 83 -3.05 -8.38 6.47
N LYS A 84 -3.84 -9.26 7.07
CA LYS A 84 -5.25 -8.98 7.30
C LYS A 84 -5.40 -7.97 8.44
N THR A 85 -6.16 -6.90 8.21
CA THR A 85 -6.48 -5.88 9.21
C THR A 85 -8.00 -5.75 9.43
N CYS A 86 -8.35 -5.14 10.54
CA CYS A 86 -9.69 -4.72 10.96
C CYS A 86 -9.69 -3.21 11.27
N ALA A 87 -10.90 -2.62 11.27
CA ALA A 87 -11.04 -1.22 11.65
C ALA A 87 -10.58 -1.02 13.11
N LYS A 88 -9.85 0.07 13.36
CA LYS A 88 -9.29 0.46 14.67
C LYS A 88 -8.12 -0.40 15.17
N ASP A 89 -7.55 -1.25 14.32
CA ASP A 89 -6.28 -1.91 14.63
C ASP A 89 -5.19 -0.88 14.95
N THR A 90 -4.36 -1.17 15.95
CA THR A 90 -3.16 -0.39 16.24
C THR A 90 -1.98 -0.98 15.48
N ILE A 91 -1.50 -0.25 14.47
CA ILE A 91 -0.32 -0.63 13.69
C ILE A 91 0.93 -0.10 14.39
N ARG A 92 1.89 -0.98 14.66
CA ARG A 92 3.21 -0.66 15.24
C ARG A 92 4.21 -0.35 14.13
N CYS A 93 5.18 0.51 14.43
CA CYS A 93 6.35 0.66 13.58
C CYS A 93 7.17 -0.65 13.61
N ALA A 94 7.65 -1.08 12.43
CA ALA A 94 8.43 -2.32 12.33
C ALA A 94 9.83 -2.17 12.94
N PHE A 95 10.40 -0.97 12.84
CA PHE A 95 11.73 -0.58 13.31
C PHE A 95 11.67 0.86 13.81
N ASP A 96 12.69 1.25 14.58
CA ASP A 96 12.92 2.65 14.92
C ASP A 96 13.27 3.48 13.67
N GLY A 97 12.87 4.75 13.67
CA GLY A 97 13.18 5.65 12.56
C GLY A 97 12.37 6.94 12.55
N VAL A 98 12.56 7.73 11.50
CA VAL A 98 11.85 9.00 11.28
C VAL A 98 10.84 8.82 10.17
N VAL A 99 9.57 9.14 10.44
CA VAL A 99 8.50 9.10 9.43
C VAL A 99 8.77 10.16 8.37
N ARG A 100 8.96 9.73 7.11
CA ARG A 100 9.17 10.63 5.95
C ARG A 100 7.88 10.95 5.22
N MET A 101 6.84 10.12 5.40
CA MET A 101 5.51 10.32 4.83
C MET A 101 4.45 9.66 5.71
N ALA A 102 3.36 10.38 5.96
CA ALA A 102 2.12 9.83 6.49
C ALA A 102 0.96 10.42 5.68
N LYS A 103 0.11 9.56 5.12
CA LYS A 103 -1.05 9.97 4.32
C LYS A 103 -2.30 9.38 4.95
N LEU A 104 -3.21 10.25 5.37
CA LEU A 104 -4.56 9.80 5.70
C LEU A 104 -5.32 9.55 4.40
N ILE A 105 -5.70 8.30 4.14
CA ILE A 105 -6.64 7.99 3.06
C ILE A 105 -8.04 8.24 3.60
N VAL A 106 -8.46 9.50 3.60
CA VAL A 106 -9.87 9.86 3.85
C VAL A 106 -10.65 9.44 2.61
N ARG A 107 -11.50 8.42 2.74
CA ARG A 107 -12.52 8.15 1.72
C ARG A 107 -13.47 9.34 1.70
N MET A 108 -13.40 10.17 0.67
CA MET A 108 -14.38 11.22 0.40
C MET A 108 -15.69 10.55 -0.03
N ALA A 109 -16.49 10.17 0.96
CA ALA A 109 -17.92 9.91 0.81
C ALA A 109 -18.63 10.82 1.80
N MET A 110 -18.69 12.11 1.47
CA MET A 110 -19.69 13.01 2.03
C MET A 110 -20.67 13.30 0.90
N LEU A 111 -21.72 12.49 0.88
CA LEU A 111 -22.94 12.76 0.16
C LEU A 111 -23.75 13.67 1.08
N LEU A 112 -23.73 14.97 0.79
CA LEU A 112 -24.81 15.95 0.96
C LEU A 112 -24.50 17.13 0.02
#